data_AF-A0A959V5F0-F1
#
_entry.id   AF-A0A959V5F0-F1
#
_cell.length_a   1.000
_cell.length_b   1.000
_cell.length_c   1.000
_cell.angle_alpha   90.00
_cell.angle_beta   90.00
_cell.angle_gamma   90.00
#
_symmetry.space_group_name_H-M   'P 1'
#
loop_
_entity.id
_entity.type
_entity.pdbx_description
1 polymer ?
#
loop_
_entity_poly.entity_id
_entity_poly.type
_entity_poly.pdbx_seq_one_letter_code
_entity_poly.pdbx_strand_id
1 'polypeptide(L)'
;QRIQIEEVMESNVVRGHETSVPGNAFEALIGALFLDKGFRRTQKAVVGLLSTHFDLKAIELEDRDSKSKLLEWGQKKKKKVEFRVHEERAGKGRGKQYVAEVLVEGRLSGTGRGPSKKKAEQEAAEKAIARRKRRSRGGKGRGGKGRPSPETSGGTQS
;
A
#
# COMPACT_ATOMS: atom_id res chain seq x y z
N GLN A 1 -24.04 -46.42 11.69
CA GLN A 1 -24.11 -45.96 10.29
C GLN A 1 -23.37 -44.63 10.19
N ARG A 2 -22.19 -44.62 9.55
CA ARG A 2 -21.42 -43.39 9.27
C ARG A 2 -21.97 -42.81 7.96
N ILE A 3 -22.44 -41.57 7.97
CA ILE A 3 -22.84 -40.88 6.74
C ILE A 3 -21.56 -40.31 6.12
N GLN A 4 -21.20 -40.81 4.95
CA GLN A 4 -20.10 -40.37 4.10
C GLN A 4 -20.45 -39.00 3.50
N ILE A 5 -19.98 -37.91 4.11
CA ILE A 5 -20.11 -36.54 3.56
C ILE A 5 -18.93 -36.22 2.62
N GLU A 6 -17.94 -37.10 2.56
CA GLU A 6 -16.71 -36.96 1.75
C GLU A 6 -16.97 -37.08 0.24
N GLU A 7 -18.16 -37.50 -0.19
CA GLU A 7 -18.49 -37.78 -1.60
C GLU A 7 -19.13 -36.59 -2.36
N VAL A 8 -19.45 -35.46 -1.70
CA VAL A 8 -20.19 -34.34 -2.34
C VAL A 8 -19.33 -33.09 -2.55
N MET A 9 -18.02 -33.17 -2.40
CA MET A 9 -17.13 -32.01 -2.59
C MET A 9 -16.18 -32.18 -3.78
N GLU A 10 -16.73 -32.10 -4.99
CA GLU A 10 -15.94 -31.77 -6.17
C GLU A 10 -15.66 -30.26 -6.18
N SER A 11 -14.48 -29.87 -5.69
CA SER A 11 -14.00 -28.49 -5.84
C SER A 11 -13.04 -28.40 -7.04
N ASN A 12 -13.53 -27.92 -8.18
CA ASN A 12 -12.70 -27.56 -9.35
C ASN A 12 -12.04 -26.18 -9.22
N VAL A 13 -11.81 -25.70 -7.99
CA VAL A 13 -11.19 -24.40 -7.79
C VAL A 13 -9.67 -24.54 -7.94
N VAL A 14 -9.21 -24.24 -9.15
CA VAL A 14 -7.81 -23.89 -9.43
C VAL A 14 -7.38 -22.89 -8.37
N ARG A 15 -6.35 -23.23 -7.56
CA ARG A 15 -5.72 -22.33 -6.59
C ARG A 15 -4.95 -21.22 -7.31
N GLY A 16 -5.67 -20.36 -8.01
CA GLY A 16 -5.20 -19.14 -8.63
C GLY A 16 -5.54 -17.98 -7.72
N HIS A 17 -4.54 -17.48 -7.00
CA HIS A 17 -4.24 -16.06 -6.78
C HIS A 17 -5.38 -15.00 -6.67
N GLU A 18 -6.56 -15.34 -6.19
CA GLU A 18 -7.64 -14.38 -5.93
C GLU A 18 -7.83 -14.20 -4.43
N THR A 19 -7.98 -12.93 -4.06
CA THR A 19 -8.08 -12.42 -2.70
C THR A 19 -9.12 -13.17 -1.86
N SER A 20 -8.65 -13.81 -0.78
CA SER A 20 -9.41 -14.30 0.38
C SER A 20 -10.73 -15.02 0.08
N VAL A 21 -10.66 -16.34 -0.16
CA VAL A 21 -11.83 -17.25 -0.14
C VAL A 21 -12.77 -16.99 1.06
N PRO A 22 -12.27 -16.72 2.29
CA PRO A 22 -13.13 -16.33 3.41
C PRO A 22 -13.89 -15.01 3.21
N GLY A 23 -13.30 -14.03 2.52
CA GLY A 23 -13.95 -12.76 2.19
C GLY A 23 -15.11 -12.96 1.22
N ASN A 24 -14.90 -13.73 0.16
CA ASN A 24 -15.95 -14.06 -0.81
C ASN A 24 -17.11 -14.83 -0.15
N ALA A 25 -16.80 -15.76 0.75
CA ALA A 25 -17.81 -16.50 1.51
C ALA A 25 -18.62 -15.57 2.45
N PHE A 26 -17.95 -14.61 3.09
CA PHE A 26 -18.61 -13.62 3.96
C PHE A 26 -19.54 -12.69 3.16
N GLU A 27 -19.11 -12.21 2.00
CA GLU A 27 -19.95 -11.40 1.10
C GLU A 27 -21.19 -12.18 0.62
N ALA A 28 -21.01 -13.45 0.24
CA ALA A 28 -22.12 -14.31 -0.17
C ALA A 28 -23.13 -14.52 0.97
N LEU A 29 -22.66 -14.71 2.20
CA LEU A 29 -23.53 -14.83 3.39
C LEU A 29 -24.33 -13.54 3.65
N ILE A 30 -23.69 -12.37 3.54
CA ILE A 30 -24.37 -11.08 3.67
C ILE A 30 -25.43 -10.92 2.57
N GLY A 31 -25.10 -11.31 1.34
CA GLY A 31 -26.02 -11.29 0.20
C GLY A 31 -27.25 -12.16 0.44
N ALA A 32 -27.06 -13.39 0.91
CA ALA A 32 -28.16 -14.29 1.27
C ALA A 32 -29.04 -13.72 2.39
N LEU A 33 -28.43 -13.14 3.44
CA LEU A 33 -29.16 -12.52 4.54
C LEU A 33 -29.95 -11.28 4.09
N PHE A 34 -29.38 -10.49 3.18
CA PHE A 34 -30.07 -9.35 2.56
C PHE A 34 -31.31 -9.78 1.78
N LEU A 35 -31.19 -10.82 0.96
CA LEU A 35 -32.31 -11.34 0.18
C LEU A 35 -33.43 -11.91 1.09
N ASP A 36 -33.06 -12.57 2.20
CA ASP A 36 -34.02 -13.19 3.11
C ASP A 36 -34.69 -12.19 4.09
N LYS A 37 -33.93 -11.26 4.67
CA LYS A 37 -34.41 -10.39 5.78
C LYS A 37 -34.60 -8.92 5.42
N GLY A 38 -34.14 -8.51 4.24
CA GLY A 38 -34.15 -7.13 3.77
C GLY A 38 -33.11 -6.24 4.46
N PHE A 39 -32.83 -5.09 3.84
CA PHE A 39 -31.73 -4.18 4.20
C PHE A 39 -31.63 -3.86 5.70
N ARG A 40 -32.72 -3.42 6.34
CA ARG A 40 -32.70 -2.93 7.72
C ARG A 40 -32.25 -3.99 8.74
N ARG A 41 -32.67 -5.24 8.55
CA ARG A 41 -32.33 -6.34 9.47
C ARG A 41 -30.89 -6.81 9.23
N THR A 42 -30.50 -6.94 7.97
CA THR A 42 -29.12 -7.29 7.58
C THR A 42 -28.12 -6.26 8.07
N GLN A 43 -28.41 -4.97 7.90
CA GLN A 43 -27.55 -3.89 8.39
C GLN A 43 -27.34 -3.98 9.91
N LYS A 44 -28.42 -4.17 10.68
CA LYS A 44 -28.32 -4.28 12.15
C LYS A 44 -27.47 -5.48 12.57
N ALA A 45 -27.66 -6.63 11.92
CA ALA A 45 -26.89 -7.84 12.20
C ALA A 45 -25.40 -7.68 11.85
N VAL A 46 -25.10 -7.17 10.66
CA VAL A 46 -23.73 -6.98 10.17
C VAL A 46 -22.98 -5.94 11.00
N VAL A 47 -23.60 -4.78 11.28
CA VAL A 47 -23.00 -3.74 12.12
C VAL A 47 -22.75 -4.27 13.54
N GLY A 48 -23.68 -5.05 14.10
CA GLY A 48 -23.50 -5.66 15.42
C GLY A 48 -22.32 -6.63 15.46
N LEU A 49 -22.22 -7.52 14.47
CA LEU A 49 -21.11 -8.48 14.34
C LEU A 49 -19.77 -7.75 14.19
N LEU A 50 -19.72 -6.75 13.30
CA LEU A 50 -18.50 -5.99 13.04
C LEU A 50 -18.05 -5.19 14.28
N SER A 51 -18.97 -4.53 14.96
CA SER A 51 -18.65 -3.69 16.12
C SER A 51 -18.24 -4.51 17.35
N THR A 52 -18.65 -5.78 17.43
CA THR A 52 -18.33 -6.65 18.57
C THR A 52 -16.95 -7.32 18.40
N HIS A 53 -16.58 -7.65 17.17
CA HIS A 53 -15.38 -8.44 16.89
C HIS A 53 -14.22 -7.65 16.30
N PHE A 54 -14.45 -6.41 15.85
CA PHE A 54 -13.41 -5.60 15.23
C PHE A 54 -13.34 -4.21 15.84
N ASP A 55 -12.13 -3.79 16.20
CA ASP A 55 -11.84 -2.37 16.40
C ASP A 55 -11.76 -1.71 15.02
N LEU A 56 -12.86 -1.07 14.62
CA LEU A 56 -12.98 -0.37 13.34
C LEU A 56 -11.87 0.68 13.16
N LYS A 57 -11.35 1.27 14.25
CA LYS A 57 -10.23 2.23 14.17
C LYS A 57 -8.91 1.50 13.88
N ALA A 58 -8.70 0.33 14.45
CA ALA A 58 -7.52 -0.49 14.18
C ALA A 58 -7.51 -1.00 12.73
N ILE A 59 -8.66 -1.42 12.19
CA ILE A 59 -8.80 -1.79 10.77
C ILE A 59 -8.52 -0.60 9.85
N GLU A 60 -9.05 0.59 10.17
CA GLU A 60 -8.76 1.82 9.41
C GLU A 60 -7.26 2.22 9.46
N LEU A 61 -6.58 1.86 10.54
CA LEU A 61 -5.13 2.03 10.73
C LEU A 61 -4.31 0.97 10.00
N GLU A 62 -4.82 -0.26 9.87
CA GLU A 62 -4.15 -1.39 9.24
C GLU A 62 -4.35 -1.41 7.72
N ASP A 63 -5.49 -0.90 7.23
CA ASP A 63 -5.79 -0.67 5.82
C ASP A 63 -5.21 0.68 5.30
N ARG A 64 -4.09 1.12 5.90
CA ARG A 64 -3.37 2.32 5.49
C ARG A 64 -2.64 2.07 4.19
N ASP A 65 -3.37 2.17 3.09
CA ASP A 65 -2.83 2.14 1.74
C ASP A 65 -2.02 3.42 1.46
N SER A 66 -0.73 3.40 1.82
CA SER A 66 0.18 4.51 1.54
C SER A 66 0.35 4.70 0.04
N LYS A 67 0.18 3.63 -0.75
CA LYS A 67 0.19 3.69 -2.21
C LYS A 67 -1.02 4.48 -2.71
N SER A 68 -2.25 4.16 -2.29
CA SER A 68 -3.45 4.93 -2.65
C SER A 68 -3.36 6.39 -2.22
N LYS A 69 -2.95 6.65 -0.96
CA LYS A 69 -2.76 8.04 -0.47
C LYS A 69 -1.75 8.83 -1.31
N LEU A 70 -0.72 8.16 -1.81
CA LEU A 70 0.29 8.81 -2.65
C LEU A 70 -0.21 9.04 -4.07
N LEU A 71 -0.99 8.10 -4.64
CA LEU A 71 -1.63 8.24 -5.95
C LEU A 71 -2.68 9.35 -5.95
N GLU A 72 -3.59 9.36 -4.98
CA GLU A 72 -4.59 10.43 -4.79
C GLU A 72 -3.92 11.80 -4.65
N TRP A 73 -2.84 11.87 -3.86
CA TRP A 73 -2.06 13.09 -3.74
C TRP A 73 -1.47 13.52 -5.10
N GLY A 74 -0.93 12.58 -5.87
CA GLY A 74 -0.40 12.80 -7.20
C GLY A 74 -1.46 13.42 -8.11
N GLN A 75 -2.62 12.77 -8.20
CA GLN A 75 -3.79 13.25 -8.95
C GLN A 75 -4.20 14.66 -8.53
N LYS A 76 -4.39 14.90 -7.22
CA LYS A 76 -4.78 16.21 -6.67
C LYS A 76 -3.77 17.32 -6.98
N LYS A 77 -2.48 16.99 -7.10
CA LYS A 77 -1.42 17.94 -7.44
C LYS A 77 -1.06 17.96 -8.92
N LYS A 78 -1.80 17.24 -9.78
CA LYS A 78 -1.50 17.05 -11.19
C LYS A 78 -0.05 16.58 -11.41
N LYS A 79 0.40 15.65 -10.56
CA LYS A 79 1.72 15.03 -10.64
C LYS A 79 1.58 13.55 -10.98
N LYS A 80 2.34 13.10 -11.96
CA LYS A 80 2.48 11.70 -12.34
C LYS A 80 3.23 10.95 -11.24
N VAL A 81 2.60 9.89 -10.74
CA VAL A 81 3.17 8.98 -9.75
C VAL A 81 3.26 7.60 -10.39
N GLU A 82 4.46 7.03 -10.43
CA GLU A 82 4.73 5.72 -11.03
C GLU A 82 5.37 4.79 -10.00
N PHE A 83 4.94 3.54 -10.00
CA PHE A 83 5.54 2.47 -9.21
C PHE A 83 6.28 1.52 -10.16
N ARG A 84 7.54 1.23 -9.86
CA ARG A 84 8.33 0.19 -10.54
C ARG A 84 8.66 -0.88 -9.53
N VAL A 85 8.36 -2.14 -9.85
CA VAL A 85 8.58 -3.26 -8.93
C VAL A 85 9.32 -4.37 -9.66
N HIS A 86 10.42 -4.83 -9.07
CA HIS A 86 11.19 -5.96 -9.58
C HIS A 86 11.44 -6.99 -8.48
N GLU A 87 11.62 -8.24 -8.89
CA GLU A 87 11.96 -9.35 -8.01
C GLU A 87 13.50 -9.47 -7.92
N GLU A 88 14.02 -9.51 -6.70
CA GLU A 88 15.41 -9.80 -6.39
C GLU A 88 15.50 -11.13 -5.65
N ARG A 89 16.50 -11.96 -6.00
CA ARG A 89 16.83 -13.11 -5.17
C ARG A 89 17.54 -12.59 -3.92
N ALA A 90 16.92 -12.75 -2.74
CA ALA A 90 17.67 -12.57 -1.51
C ALA A 90 18.77 -13.65 -1.48
N GLY A 91 19.96 -13.30 -0.95
CA GLY A 91 21.13 -14.19 -0.98
C GLY A 91 20.89 -15.59 -0.39
N LYS A 92 21.86 -16.50 -0.60
CA LYS A 92 21.81 -17.94 -0.24
C LYS A 92 20.97 -18.21 1.03
N GLY A 93 19.74 -18.68 0.83
CA GLY A 93 18.84 -19.15 1.89
C GLY A 93 17.69 -18.22 2.30
N ARG A 94 17.65 -16.97 1.84
CA ARG A 94 16.51 -16.07 2.06
C ARG A 94 15.65 -16.09 0.79
N GLY A 95 14.34 -16.30 0.93
CA GLY A 95 13.41 -16.47 -0.20
C GLY A 95 13.33 -15.28 -1.16
N LYS A 96 12.34 -15.28 -2.05
CA LYS A 96 12.11 -14.18 -2.99
C LYS A 96 11.90 -12.85 -2.26
N GLN A 97 12.54 -11.79 -2.74
CA GLN A 97 12.37 -10.44 -2.24
C GLN A 97 11.90 -9.53 -3.37
N TYR A 98 10.99 -8.63 -3.08
CA TYR A 98 10.53 -7.62 -4.03
C TYR A 98 11.12 -6.28 -3.64
N VAL A 99 11.54 -5.52 -4.63
CA VAL A 99 11.98 -4.14 -4.48
C VAL A 99 11.06 -3.26 -5.30
N ALA A 100 10.54 -2.21 -4.66
CA ALA A 100 9.65 -1.24 -5.28
C ALA A 100 10.27 0.16 -5.22
N GLU A 101 10.14 0.89 -6.30
CA GLU A 101 10.54 2.28 -6.44
C GLU A 101 9.32 3.14 -6.78
N VAL A 102 9.19 4.29 -6.11
CA VAL A 102 8.17 5.29 -6.45
C VAL A 102 8.84 6.48 -7.09
N LEU A 103 8.40 6.81 -8.29
CA LEU A 103 8.80 8.01 -9.02
C LEU A 103 7.66 9.01 -9.01
N VAL A 104 7.97 10.26 -8.70
CA VAL A 104 7.03 11.38 -8.79
C VAL A 104 7.62 12.37 -9.80
N GLU A 105 6.91 12.64 -10.90
CA GLU A 105 7.43 13.45 -12.01
C GLU A 105 8.77 12.91 -12.54
N GLY A 106 8.88 11.58 -12.69
CA GLY A 106 10.10 10.90 -13.12
C GLY A 106 11.26 10.92 -12.12
N ARG A 107 11.10 11.51 -10.92
CA ARG A 107 12.14 11.57 -9.89
C ARG A 107 11.90 10.56 -8.79
N LEU A 108 12.93 9.79 -8.45
CA LEU A 108 12.87 8.82 -7.35
C LEU A 108 12.48 9.52 -6.04
N SER A 109 11.33 9.13 -5.50
CA SER A 109 10.73 9.71 -4.30
C SER A 109 10.78 8.76 -3.10
N GLY A 110 10.79 7.44 -3.31
CA GLY A 110 10.91 6.43 -2.25
C GLY A 110 11.24 5.05 -2.79
N THR A 111 11.84 4.20 -1.95
CA THR A 111 12.19 2.81 -2.27
C THR A 111 11.80 1.88 -1.13
N GLY A 112 11.23 0.72 -1.42
CA GLY A 112 10.75 -0.24 -0.42
C GLY A 112 11.16 -1.66 -0.79
N ARG A 113 11.29 -2.53 0.20
CA ARG A 113 11.61 -3.94 0.01
C ARG A 113 10.71 -4.82 0.86
N GLY A 114 10.24 -5.94 0.31
CA GLY A 114 9.34 -6.81 1.06
C GLY A 114 9.27 -8.23 0.53
N PRO A 115 8.66 -9.16 1.30
CA PRO A 115 8.44 -10.53 0.87
C PRO A 115 7.35 -10.65 -0.21
N SER A 116 6.58 -9.58 -0.45
CA SER A 116 5.58 -9.50 -1.51
C SER A 116 5.64 -8.12 -2.19
N LYS A 117 5.16 -8.04 -3.43
CA LYS A 117 5.02 -6.78 -4.19
C LYS A 117 4.25 -5.74 -3.37
N LYS A 118 3.11 -6.13 -2.77
CA LYS A 118 2.27 -5.25 -1.93
C LYS A 118 3.06 -4.64 -0.77
N LYS A 119 3.83 -5.45 -0.03
CA LYS A 119 4.66 -4.97 1.09
C LYS A 119 5.76 -4.00 0.62
N ALA A 120 6.43 -4.33 -0.50
CA ALA A 120 7.48 -3.48 -1.05
C ALA A 120 6.93 -2.12 -1.52
N GLU A 121 5.82 -2.12 -2.26
CA GLU A 121 5.16 -0.89 -2.74
C GLU A 121 4.67 -0.01 -1.59
N GLN A 122 4.08 -0.62 -0.57
CA GLN A 122 3.60 0.07 0.62
C GLN A 122 4.74 0.81 1.33
N GLU A 123 5.86 0.13 1.59
CA GLU A 123 7.03 0.74 2.23
C GLU A 123 7.63 1.86 1.36
N ALA A 124 7.68 1.66 0.03
CA ALA A 124 8.18 2.66 -0.90
C ALA A 124 7.30 3.94 -0.87
N ALA A 125 5.98 3.77 -0.80
CA ALA A 125 5.02 4.87 -0.71
C ALA A 125 5.11 5.61 0.64
N GLU A 126 5.26 4.89 1.75
CA GLU A 126 5.47 5.47 3.08
C GLU A 126 6.70 6.39 3.10
N LYS A 127 7.82 5.91 2.57
CA LYS A 127 9.06 6.71 2.46
C LYS A 127 8.89 7.93 1.57
N ALA A 128 8.17 7.80 0.44
CA ALA A 128 7.87 8.93 -0.43
C ALA A 128 7.00 9.99 0.27
N ILE A 129 5.97 9.58 1.01
CA ILE A 129 5.12 10.50 1.80
C ILE A 129 5.95 11.17 2.91
N ALA A 130 6.77 10.42 3.64
CA ALA A 130 7.62 10.95 4.71
C ALA A 130 8.62 12.00 4.18
N ARG A 131 9.29 11.70 3.06
CA ARG A 131 10.21 12.64 2.39
C ARG A 131 9.51 13.93 1.99
N ARG A 132 8.29 13.84 1.47
CA ARG A 132 7.48 15.01 1.12
C ARG A 132 7.11 15.86 2.34
N LYS A 133 6.68 15.23 3.45
CA LYS A 133 6.35 15.94 4.71
C LYS A 133 7.55 16.71 5.28
N ARG A 134 8.77 16.18 5.11
CA ARG A 134 10.02 16.87 5.49
C ARG A 134 10.28 18.11 4.63
N ARG A 135 10.10 18.01 3.30
CA ARG A 135 10.28 19.14 2.37
C ARG A 135 9.27 20.27 2.60
N SER A 136 8.02 19.96 2.97
CA SER A 136 7.02 20.99 3.28
C SER A 136 7.29 21.72 4.61
N ARG A 137 7.98 21.08 5.56
CA ARG A 137 8.34 21.69 6.85
C ARG A 137 9.62 22.52 6.79
N GLY A 138 10.58 22.16 5.94
CA GLY A 138 11.84 22.89 5.77
C GLY A 138 11.76 24.17 4.91
N GLY A 139 10.58 24.53 4.38
CA GLY A 139 10.39 25.71 3.53
C GLY A 139 10.00 27.00 4.25
N LYS A 140 9.79 26.97 5.58
CA LYS A 140 9.60 28.17 6.40
C LYS A 140 10.89 28.47 7.17
N GLY A 141 11.78 29.26 6.59
CA GLY A 141 12.94 29.80 7.29
C GLY A 141 14.25 29.64 6.52
N ARG A 142 14.55 30.60 5.65
CA ARG A 142 15.89 31.14 5.35
C ARG A 142 15.76 32.17 4.22
N GLY A 143 15.26 33.35 4.57
CA GLY A 143 15.64 34.59 3.90
C GLY A 143 16.94 35.06 4.55
N GLY A 144 18.00 35.25 3.78
CA GLY A 144 19.30 35.69 4.28
C GLY A 144 20.36 35.71 3.20
N LYS A 145 20.50 36.89 2.55
CA LYS A 145 21.69 37.51 1.93
C LYS A 145 22.90 36.56 1.77
N GLY A 146 23.33 36.21 0.57
CA GLY A 146 24.00 37.13 -0.36
C GLY A 146 25.46 37.35 0.05
N ARG A 147 26.40 36.63 -0.59
CA ARG A 147 27.75 37.11 -0.97
C ARG A 147 28.45 36.09 -1.90
N PRO A 148 29.37 36.58 -2.76
CA PRO A 148 29.65 35.99 -4.08
C PRO A 148 30.81 34.98 -4.06
N SER A 149 30.89 34.25 -5.17
CA SER A 149 31.95 33.31 -5.55
C SER A 149 33.34 33.95 -5.53
N PRO A 150 34.41 33.23 -5.13
CA PRO A 150 35.77 33.67 -5.40
C PRO A 150 36.09 33.42 -6.88
N GLU A 151 36.51 34.49 -7.54
CA GLU A 151 37.04 34.49 -8.89
C GLU A 151 38.36 33.71 -8.94
N THR A 152 38.51 32.92 -9.99
CA THR A 152 39.74 32.27 -10.39
C THR A 152 40.69 33.29 -10.98
N SER A 153 41.81 33.58 -10.30
CA SER A 153 42.96 34.26 -10.90
C SER A 153 44.10 33.26 -11.08
N GLY A 154 44.43 32.98 -12.35
CA GLY A 154 45.70 32.37 -12.72
C GLY A 154 46.86 33.32 -12.42
N GLY A 155 48.02 32.74 -12.15
CA GLY A 155 49.27 33.44 -11.93
C GLY A 155 50.45 32.50 -12.13
N THR A 156 51.02 32.55 -13.32
CA THR A 156 52.34 32.01 -13.71
C THR A 156 53.45 32.63 -12.86
N GLN A 157 54.45 31.82 -12.51
CA GLN A 157 55.89 32.10 -12.23
C GLN A 157 56.41 30.88 -11.42
N SER A 158 57.57 30.28 -11.64
CA SER A 158 58.74 30.47 -12.50
C SER A 158 59.43 29.12 -12.65
#